data_AF-A0A357JFJ3-F1
#
_entry.id   AF-A0A357JFJ3-F1
#
_cell.length_a   1.000
_cell.length_b   1.000
_cell.length_c   1.000
_cell.angle_alpha   90.00
_cell.angle_beta   90.00
_cell.angle_gamma   90.00
#
_symmetry.space_group_name_H-M   'P 1'
#
loop_
_entity.id
_entity.type
_entity.pdbx_description
1 polymer ?
#
loop_
_entity_poly.entity_id
_entity_poly.type
_entity_poly.pdbx_seq_one_letter_code
_entity_poly.pdbx_strand_id
1 'polypeptide(L)' 'MNKLRLTVLLFLIIVSVFSQEKPYVTYQVNKGETVFSVSQKFNTTTQNLLTLNPDIKDNIISENQILIIPNKKY' A
#
# COMPACT_ATOMS: atom_id res chain seq x y z
N MET A 1 -4.56 37.12 23.70
CA MET A 1 -5.05 36.76 22.34
C MET A 1 -4.00 36.06 21.46
N ASN A 2 -2.72 36.41 21.55
CA ASN A 2 -1.67 35.86 20.67
C ASN A 2 -1.27 34.41 20.99
N LYS A 3 -1.30 34.02 22.28
CA LYS A 3 -0.96 32.65 22.73
C LYS A 3 -1.95 31.61 22.17
N LEU A 4 -3.25 31.90 22.19
CA LEU A 4 -4.28 31.00 21.66
C LEU A 4 -4.14 30.76 20.15
N ARG A 5 -3.88 31.83 19.38
CA ARG A 5 -3.63 31.72 17.94
C ARG A 5 -2.38 30.89 17.64
N LEU A 6 -1.33 31.07 18.43
CA LEU A 6 -0.10 30.29 18.31
C LEU A 6 -0.34 28.80 18.61
N THR A 7 -1.08 28.48 19.67
CA THR A 7 -1.42 27.10 20.02
C THR A 7 -2.29 26.43 18.95
N VAL A 8 -3.27 27.13 18.39
CA VAL A 8 -4.10 26.62 17.28
C VAL A 8 -3.26 26.39 16.02
N LEU A 9 -2.34 27.30 15.71
CA LEU A 9 -1.43 27.15 14.56
C LEU A 9 -0.49 25.95 14.74
N LEU A 10 0.09 25.77 15.95
CA LEU A 10 0.90 24.60 16.27
C LEU A 10 0.09 23.31 16.17
N PHE A 11 -1.13 23.27 16.70
CA PHE A 11 -2.01 22.11 16.61
C PHE A 11 -2.31 21.70 15.16
N LEU A 12 -2.61 22.68 14.29
CA LEU A 12 -2.86 22.42 12.86
C LEU A 12 -1.63 21.86 12.14
N ILE A 13 -0.43 22.34 12.49
CA ILE A 13 0.82 21.81 11.92
C ILE A 13 1.03 20.35 12.35
N ILE A 14 0.85 20.03 13.63
CA ILE A 14 1.06 18.67 14.14
C ILE A 14 0.09 17.68 13.49
N VAL A 15 -1.19 18.07 13.30
CA VAL A 15 -2.21 17.24 12.62
C VAL A 15 -1.82 16.93 11.17
N SER A 16 -1.18 17.86 10.47
CA SER A 16 -0.73 17.63 9.08
C SER A 16 0.50 16.72 8.96
N VAL A 17 1.31 16.60 10.02
CA VAL A 17 2.50 15.73 10.04
C VAL A 17 2.13 14.26 10.25
N PHE A 18 0.95 13.98 10.82
CA PHE A 18 0.34 12.66 10.78
C PHE A 18 -0.19 12.36 9.37
N SER A 19 0.72 12.18 8.40
CA SER A 19 0.38 11.74 7.05
C SER A 19 -0.31 10.37 7.13
N GLN A 20 -1.42 10.20 6.41
CA GLN A 20 -2.14 8.93 6.36
C GLN A 20 -1.31 7.91 5.58
N GLU A 21 -0.73 6.93 6.28
CA GLU A 21 -0.14 5.78 5.61
C GLU A 21 -1.25 4.94 4.97
N LYS A 22 -1.15 4.71 3.66
CA LYS A 22 -2.14 3.89 2.96
C LYS A 22 -1.95 2.42 3.35
N PRO A 23 -3.02 1.65 3.60
CA PRO A 23 -2.92 0.22 3.91
C PRO A 23 -2.45 -0.63 2.72
N TYR A 24 -2.43 -0.04 1.51
CA TYR A 24 -2.00 -0.69 0.29
C TYR A 24 -1.06 0.19 -0.53
N VAL A 25 -0.18 -0.45 -1.30
CA VAL A 25 0.70 0.19 -2.27
C VAL A 25 0.63 -0.55 -3.61
N THR A 26 1.07 0.12 -4.67
CA THR A 26 1.22 -0.48 -6.00
C THR A 26 2.58 -1.14 -6.15
N TYR A 27 2.63 -2.27 -6.83
CA TYR A 27 3.84 -3.02 -7.13
C TYR A 27 3.88 -3.43 -8.60
N GLN A 28 4.99 -3.17 -9.28
CA GLN A 28 5.20 -3.61 -10.66
C GLN A 28 5.86 -4.98 -10.68
N VAL A 29 5.23 -5.94 -11.36
CA VAL A 29 5.70 -7.32 -11.48
C VAL A 29 7.00 -7.37 -12.29
N ASN A 30 8.01 -8.02 -11.75
CA ASN A 30 9.28 -8.27 -12.43
C ASN A 30 9.20 -9.53 -13.30
N LYS A 31 10.10 -9.63 -14.27
CA LYS A 31 10.21 -10.79 -15.15
C LYS A 31 10.34 -12.09 -14.35
N GLY A 32 9.48 -13.06 -14.67
CA GLY A 32 9.50 -14.40 -14.07
C GLY A 32 8.82 -14.52 -12.71
N GLU A 33 8.25 -13.44 -12.17
CA GLU A 33 7.45 -13.51 -10.95
C GLU A 33 6.10 -14.19 -11.20
N THR A 34 5.65 -14.94 -10.19
CA THR A 34 4.34 -15.59 -10.11
C THR A 34 3.54 -15.02 -8.93
N VAL A 35 2.22 -15.23 -8.91
CA VAL A 35 1.35 -14.85 -7.79
C VAL A 35 1.91 -15.37 -6.45
N PHE A 36 2.42 -16.60 -6.43
CA PHE A 36 3.04 -17.20 -5.23
C PHE A 36 4.33 -16.48 -4.82
N SER A 37 5.25 -16.21 -5.75
CA SER A 37 6.49 -15.51 -5.41
C SER A 37 6.24 -14.09 -4.89
N VAL A 38 5.25 -13.39 -5.46
CA VAL A 38 4.86 -12.05 -5.03
C VAL A 38 4.19 -12.11 -3.66
N SER A 39 3.31 -13.07 -3.40
CA SER A 39 2.66 -13.20 -2.10
C SER A 39 3.69 -13.46 -0.98
N GLN A 40 4.68 -14.32 -1.23
CA GLN A 40 5.79 -14.55 -0.30
C GLN A 40 6.63 -13.29 -0.05
N LYS A 41 6.95 -12.54 -1.11
CA LYS A 41 7.73 -11.29 -1.02
C LYS A 41 7.07 -10.25 -0.12
N PHE A 42 5.74 -10.17 -0.16
CA PHE A 42 4.96 -9.21 0.63
C PHE A 42 4.34 -9.82 1.89
N ASN A 43 4.79 -11.02 2.30
CA ASN A 43 4.31 -11.73 3.48
C ASN A 43 2.77 -11.78 3.56
N THR A 44 2.14 -12.13 2.44
CA THR A 44 0.69 -12.26 2.32
C THR A 44 0.34 -13.60 1.68
N THR A 45 -0.94 -13.96 1.67
CA THR A 45 -1.40 -15.19 1.00
C THR A 45 -1.71 -14.94 -0.46
N THR A 46 -1.59 -15.96 -1.30
CA THR A 46 -2.03 -15.90 -2.70
C THR A 46 -3.50 -15.50 -2.79
N GLN A 47 -4.35 -16.06 -1.92
CA GLN A 47 -5.76 -15.71 -1.84
C GLN A 47 -5.97 -14.22 -1.56
N ASN A 48 -5.27 -13.65 -0.58
CA ASN A 48 -5.40 -12.23 -0.26
C ASN A 48 -4.90 -11.35 -1.42
N LEU A 49 -3.79 -11.73 -2.06
CA LEU A 49 -3.28 -11.02 -3.23
C LEU A 49 -4.29 -11.02 -4.39
N LEU A 50 -4.96 -12.15 -4.65
CA LEU A 50 -5.99 -12.26 -5.68
C LEU A 50 -7.26 -11.49 -5.32
N THR A 51 -7.66 -11.48 -4.05
CA THR A 51 -8.79 -10.66 -3.57
C THR A 51 -8.55 -9.16 -3.81
N LEU A 52 -7.31 -8.69 -3.64
CA LEU A 52 -6.92 -7.30 -3.90
C LEU A 52 -6.81 -6.97 -5.40
N ASN A 53 -6.71 -7.99 -6.26
CA ASN A 53 -6.49 -7.85 -7.70
C ASN A 53 -7.48 -8.75 -8.47
N PRO A 54 -8.79 -8.47 -8.42
CA PRO A 54 -9.85 -9.35 -8.95
C PRO A 54 -9.80 -9.53 -10.48
N ASP A 55 -9.03 -8.70 -11.16
CA ASP A 55 -8.76 -8.69 -12.59
C ASP A 55 -7.69 -9.73 -13.01
N ILE A 56 -7.00 -10.36 -12.06
CA ILE A 56 -6.13 -11.52 -12.32
C ILE A 56 -6.98 -12.74 -12.65
N LYS A 57 -6.73 -13.35 -13.82
CA LYS A 57 -7.37 -14.59 -14.26
C LYS A 57 -6.39 -15.75 -14.16
N ASP A 58 -6.90 -16.92 -13.80
CA ASP A 58 -6.16 -18.19 -13.76
C ASP A 58 -4.87 -18.15 -12.94
N ASN A 59 -4.76 -17.24 -11.97
CA ASN A 59 -3.56 -16.97 -11.17
C ASN A 59 -2.32 -16.58 -12.01
N ILE A 60 -2.53 -15.99 -13.19
CA ILE A 60 -1.47 -15.57 -14.10
C ILE A 60 -1.25 -14.06 -13.98
N ILE A 61 0.01 -13.68 -13.75
CA ILE A 61 0.46 -12.28 -13.79
C ILE A 61 1.52 -12.12 -14.86
N SER A 62 1.58 -10.95 -15.46
CA SER A 62 2.52 -10.62 -16.54
C SER A 62 3.60 -9.65 -16.06
N GLU A 63 4.77 -9.69 -16.71
CA GLU A 63 5.81 -8.68 -16.50
C GLU A 63 5.25 -7.27 -16.71
N ASN A 64 5.68 -6.33 -15.87
CA ASN A 64 5.22 -4.94 -15.83
C ASN A 64 3.75 -4.72 -15.43
N GLN A 65 3.01 -5.77 -15.10
CA GLN A 65 1.68 -5.64 -14.52
C GLN A 65 1.75 -4.91 -13.17
N ILE A 66 0.80 -4.01 -12.91
CA ILE A 66 0.69 -3.31 -11.64
C ILE A 66 -0.27 -4.07 -10.73
N LEU A 67 0.18 -4.43 -9.54
CA LEU A 67 -0.58 -5.11 -8.51
C LEU A 67 -0.79 -4.20 -7.30
N ILE A 68 -1.95 -4.32 -6.66
CA ILE A 68 -2.21 -3.80 -5.33
C ILE A 68 -1.75 -4.83 -4.30
N ILE A 69 -0.91 -4.39 -3.37
CA ILE A 69 -0.33 -5.23 -2.32
C ILE A 69 -0.51 -4.57 -0.94
N PRO A 70 -0.54 -5.36 0.16
CA PRO A 70 -0.51 -4.82 1.52
C PRO A 70 0.74 -3.96 1.76
N ASN A 71 0.55 -2.80 2.39
CA ASN A 71 1.66 -1.97 2.83
C ASN A 71 2.23 -2.54 4.13
N LYS A 72 3.48 -3.02 4.11
CA LYS A 72 4.17 -3.55 5.31
C LYS A 72 4.38 -2.48 6.41
N LYS A 73 4.33 -1.19 6.06
CA LYS A 73 4.49 -0.09 7.03
C LYS A 73 3.21 0.26 7.79
N TYR A 74 2.06 -0.26 7.33
CA TYR A 74 0.78 -0.19 8.03
C TYR A 74 0.61 -1.39 8.95
#